data_AF-A0A5K4EFY3-F1
#
_entry.id   AF-A0A5K4EFY3-F1
#
_cell.length_a   1.000
_cell.length_b   1.000
_cell.length_c   1.000
_cell.angle_alpha   90.00
_cell.angle_beta   90.00
_cell.angle_gamma   90.00
#
_symmetry.space_group_name_H-M   'P 1'
#
loop_
_entity.id
_entity.type
_entity.pdbx_description
1 polymer ?
#
loop_
_entity_poly.entity_id
_entity_poly.type
_entity_poly.pdbx_seq_one_letter_code
_entity_poly.pdbx_strand_id
1 'polypeptide(L)'
;MSVSVPKKSEPPKISDLIDFCPTLNLYLKPIARVCITVQIPLLHDTSGQLKSFTTWEIIEKIRQLCPGILAPSTVMKVVHTTLEFVRFAVDLENKTDVRRVVTSLESQFIKLSGFPQNLRVRASEAPYDCPRRHDWEAFFRDAQNMDETKSGERPDTLVLTGLPIRWFASGSHNRPRFRVNSDDTNSSYLSLLVDEEKPDPSIVKEAFEVFGKIREIDIPMLDPSQNPDCLEDYINSNETLNSSCNTLKTDTTVEYSFRNQSGCTEEYIGGFGKIGPDTIGILNPTIQHSVTNSSSADTDKSKVSHLMKSKKSNILTSPTNTSVGSPLTFIAYVQYMDYTGFSRAMDMLRGQKLVYAPTYRSQSSALADQNEKLYYAAEIKIDFDRTKHLSPDSIHARQNKRNQLLIVAERRRVEARTIAEAERERLRLLEDSERKAVERREAEALAAEAERIAKRAAREESKRQIAIDRCKRIKEELLKKKISLEEYRRIVAIRKVEGIRLMTFLLAKIQSSLRDFKWVSN
;
A
#
# COMPACT_ATOMS: atom_id res chain seq x y z
N MET A 1 30.82 -50.64 -28.24
CA MET A 1 30.98 -49.24 -28.66
C MET A 1 30.02 -48.40 -27.84
N SER A 2 30.50 -47.82 -26.74
CA SER A 2 29.74 -46.92 -25.87
C SER A 2 29.66 -45.55 -26.54
N VAL A 3 28.48 -45.22 -27.07
CA VAL A 3 28.20 -43.93 -27.69
C VAL A 3 28.19 -42.87 -26.59
N SER A 4 29.24 -42.06 -26.55
CA SER A 4 29.34 -40.85 -25.75
C SER A 4 28.28 -39.86 -26.21
N VAL A 5 27.31 -39.58 -25.33
CA VAL A 5 26.34 -38.50 -25.50
C VAL A 5 27.12 -37.17 -25.52
N PRO A 6 26.97 -36.32 -26.56
CA PRO A 6 27.65 -35.04 -26.60
C PRO A 6 27.09 -34.14 -25.50
N LYS A 7 27.95 -33.65 -24.59
CA LYS A 7 27.64 -32.53 -23.71
C LYS A 7 27.24 -31.34 -24.61
N LYS A 8 25.95 -30.98 -24.62
CA LYS A 8 25.49 -29.71 -25.19
C LYS A 8 26.29 -28.59 -24.51
N SER A 9 27.03 -27.82 -25.29
CA SER A 9 27.83 -26.69 -24.82
C SER A 9 26.92 -25.67 -24.14
N GLU A 10 27.17 -25.39 -22.87
CA GLU A 10 26.53 -24.26 -22.18
C GLU A 10 26.82 -22.96 -22.93
N PRO A 11 25.85 -22.02 -23.01
CA PRO A 11 26.05 -20.77 -23.72
C PRO A 11 27.21 -19.98 -23.09
N PRO A 12 28.04 -19.29 -23.90
CA PRO A 12 29.29 -18.65 -23.47
C PRO A 12 29.10 -17.59 -22.37
N LYS A 13 27.88 -17.08 -22.19
CA LYS A 13 27.54 -16.10 -21.15
C LYS A 13 27.45 -16.68 -19.73
N ILE A 14 27.33 -17.99 -19.60
CA ILE A 14 27.15 -18.72 -18.33
C ILE A 14 28.44 -19.47 -17.91
N SER A 15 29.40 -19.66 -18.82
CA SER A 15 30.61 -20.46 -18.56
C SER A 15 31.47 -20.00 -17.39
N ASP A 16 31.37 -18.71 -17.03
CA ASP A 16 32.24 -18.05 -16.06
C ASP A 16 31.54 -17.81 -14.70
N LEU A 17 30.40 -18.47 -14.44
CA LEU A 17 29.69 -18.35 -13.16
C LEU A 17 30.42 -19.09 -12.03
N ILE A 18 30.52 -18.42 -10.89
CA ILE A 18 31.09 -18.95 -9.65
C ILE A 18 29.95 -19.11 -8.64
N ASP A 19 29.83 -20.29 -8.03
CA ASP A 19 28.84 -20.53 -6.97
C ASP A 19 29.08 -19.58 -5.79
N PHE A 20 28.04 -18.84 -5.40
CA PHE A 20 28.10 -17.94 -4.24
C PHE A 20 27.24 -18.44 -3.10
N CYS A 21 25.95 -18.64 -3.34
CA CYS A 21 25.04 -19.26 -2.38
C CYS A 21 24.05 -20.16 -3.15
N PRO A 22 24.39 -21.46 -3.34
CA PRO A 22 23.57 -22.38 -4.13
C PRO A 22 22.17 -22.61 -3.55
N THR A 23 22.01 -22.54 -2.22
CA THR A 23 20.70 -22.69 -1.54
C THR A 23 19.73 -21.60 -1.97
N LEU A 24 20.23 -20.39 -2.21
CA LEU A 24 19.48 -19.24 -2.68
C LEU A 24 19.58 -19.03 -4.21
N ASN A 25 20.15 -19.99 -4.94
CA ASN A 25 20.44 -19.87 -6.38
C ASN A 25 21.18 -18.58 -6.77
N LEU A 26 22.12 -18.14 -5.93
CA LEU A 26 22.96 -16.98 -6.16
C LEU A 26 24.36 -17.41 -6.63
N TYR A 27 24.87 -16.71 -7.63
CA TYR A 27 26.15 -16.92 -8.27
C TYR A 27 26.87 -15.58 -8.42
N LEU A 28 28.16 -15.60 -8.70
CA LEU A 28 28.97 -14.44 -9.03
C LEU A 28 29.48 -14.56 -10.46
N LYS A 29 29.45 -13.45 -11.19
CA LYS A 29 30.05 -13.33 -12.52
C LYS A 29 31.12 -12.24 -12.53
N PRO A 30 32.36 -12.54 -12.97
CA PRO A 30 33.40 -11.53 -13.05
C PRO A 30 32.99 -10.35 -13.93
N ILE A 31 33.19 -9.13 -13.44
CA ILE A 31 33.02 -7.91 -14.23
C ILE A 31 34.16 -7.88 -15.26
N ALA A 32 33.82 -8.19 -16.51
CA ALA A 32 34.71 -8.08 -17.64
C ALA A 32 34.50 -6.70 -18.30
N ARG A 33 35.30 -5.69 -17.89
CA ARG A 33 35.17 -4.32 -18.40
C ARG A 33 36.52 -3.78 -18.86
N VAL A 34 36.57 -3.18 -20.05
CA VAL A 34 37.76 -2.55 -20.63
C VAL A 34 37.58 -1.05 -20.66
N CYS A 35 38.63 -0.31 -20.27
CA CYS A 35 38.74 1.12 -20.51
C CYS A 35 39.60 1.38 -21.75
N ILE A 36 39.03 2.05 -22.75
CA ILE A 36 39.74 2.43 -23.96
C ILE A 36 39.90 3.95 -23.96
N THR A 37 41.12 4.44 -24.05
CA THR A 37 41.42 5.87 -24.11
C THR A 37 42.01 6.19 -25.48
N VAL A 38 41.37 7.11 -26.19
CA VAL A 38 41.87 7.66 -27.46
C VAL A 38 42.45 9.02 -27.18
N GLN A 39 43.74 9.20 -27.46
CA GLN A 39 44.41 10.49 -27.33
C GLN A 39 44.06 11.36 -28.53
N ILE A 40 43.57 12.56 -28.23
CA ILE A 40 43.09 13.55 -29.18
C ILE A 40 43.93 14.81 -28.97
N PRO A 41 45.09 14.93 -29.60
CA PRO A 41 45.77 16.23 -29.68
C PRO A 41 44.85 17.26 -30.37
N LEU A 42 45.12 18.57 -30.26
CA LEU A 42 44.33 19.58 -31.00
C LEU A 42 44.28 19.22 -32.49
N LEU A 43 43.11 18.76 -32.95
CA LEU A 43 42.94 18.24 -34.28
C LEU A 43 42.64 19.38 -35.24
N HIS A 44 43.60 19.63 -36.13
CA HIS A 44 43.44 20.52 -37.27
C HIS A 44 43.09 19.67 -38.50
N ASP A 45 42.10 20.11 -39.29
CA ASP A 45 41.85 19.55 -40.63
C ASP A 45 43.07 19.87 -41.53
N THR A 46 43.13 19.23 -42.68
CA THR A 46 44.09 19.45 -43.78
C THR A 46 44.22 20.93 -44.18
N SER A 47 43.19 21.74 -43.90
CA SER A 47 43.15 23.20 -44.13
C SER A 47 43.64 24.05 -42.94
N GLY A 48 44.10 23.43 -41.85
CA GLY A 48 44.54 24.11 -40.62
C GLY A 48 43.42 24.56 -39.68
N GLN A 49 42.14 24.42 -40.10
CA GLN A 49 40.98 24.78 -39.30
C GLN A 49 40.66 23.71 -38.23
N LEU A 50 40.17 24.14 -37.07
CA LEU A 50 39.62 23.23 -36.07
C LEU A 50 38.28 22.68 -36.57
N LYS A 51 38.21 21.35 -36.69
CA LYS A 51 37.00 20.65 -37.12
C LYS A 51 36.53 19.73 -35.99
N SER A 52 35.23 19.67 -35.79
CA SER A 52 34.62 18.75 -34.83
C SER A 52 34.57 17.34 -35.44
N PHE A 53 34.75 16.33 -34.58
CA PHE A 53 34.57 14.92 -34.93
C PHE A 53 33.46 14.33 -34.06
N THR A 54 32.88 13.22 -34.51
CA THR A 54 31.84 12.52 -33.76
C THR A 54 32.42 11.37 -32.95
N THR A 55 31.90 11.17 -31.75
CA THR A 55 32.30 10.03 -30.91
C THR A 55 31.98 8.69 -31.56
N TRP A 56 30.91 8.65 -32.38
CA TRP A 56 30.55 7.49 -33.18
C TRP A 56 31.66 7.04 -34.14
N GLU A 57 32.31 7.98 -34.83
CA GLU A 57 33.39 7.65 -35.77
C GLU A 57 34.58 7.00 -35.06
N ILE A 58 34.93 7.49 -33.87
CA ILE A 58 35.96 6.88 -33.02
C ILE A 58 35.58 5.45 -32.65
N ILE A 59 34.32 5.25 -32.23
CA ILE A 59 33.80 3.91 -31.88
C ILE A 59 33.93 2.94 -33.06
N GLU A 60 33.53 3.35 -34.26
CA GLU A 60 33.64 2.52 -35.47
C GLU A 60 35.10 2.17 -35.80
N LYS A 61 36.03 3.12 -35.66
CA LYS A 61 37.45 2.85 -35.85
C LYS A 61 38.02 1.90 -34.80
N ILE A 62 37.58 2.01 -33.55
CA ILE A 62 37.95 1.05 -32.49
C ILE A 62 37.42 -0.35 -32.81
N ARG A 63 36.16 -0.47 -33.29
CA ARG A 63 35.59 -1.76 -33.69
C ARG A 63 36.40 -2.45 -34.80
N GLN A 64 36.92 -1.68 -35.75
CA GLN A 64 37.77 -2.20 -36.83
C GLN A 64 39.10 -2.80 -36.34
N LEU A 65 39.63 -2.36 -35.19
CA LEU A 65 40.86 -2.89 -34.62
C LEU A 65 40.68 -4.26 -33.95
N CYS A 66 39.46 -4.59 -33.49
CA CYS A 66 39.17 -5.88 -32.86
C CYS A 66 37.75 -6.38 -33.21
N PRO A 67 37.46 -6.67 -34.49
CA PRO A 67 36.10 -6.90 -34.97
C PRO A 67 35.46 -8.19 -34.42
N GLY A 68 36.27 -9.19 -34.05
CA GLY A 68 35.76 -10.46 -33.53
C GLY A 68 35.13 -10.37 -32.14
N ILE A 69 35.58 -9.43 -31.30
CA ILE A 69 35.06 -9.23 -29.94
C ILE A 69 34.19 -7.97 -29.90
N LEU A 70 34.65 -6.88 -30.52
CA LEU A 70 33.97 -5.58 -30.52
C LEU A 70 32.94 -5.51 -31.66
N ALA A 71 32.02 -6.46 -31.68
CA ALA A 71 30.92 -6.48 -32.64
C ALA A 71 30.00 -5.25 -32.47
N PRO A 72 29.20 -4.86 -33.47
CA PRO A 72 28.27 -3.73 -33.39
C PRO A 72 27.27 -3.81 -32.21
N SER A 73 26.94 -5.02 -31.76
CA SER A 73 26.10 -5.27 -30.57
C SER A 73 26.78 -4.91 -29.24
N THR A 74 28.11 -4.77 -29.23
CA THR A 74 28.88 -4.40 -28.03
C THR A 74 28.69 -2.92 -27.74
N VAL A 75 28.14 -2.64 -26.56
CA VAL A 75 27.87 -1.28 -26.10
C VAL A 75 29.18 -0.65 -25.62
N MET A 76 29.60 0.43 -26.27
CA MET A 76 30.72 1.27 -25.83
C MET A 76 30.17 2.56 -25.23
N LYS A 77 30.32 2.73 -23.91
CA LYS A 77 29.84 3.90 -23.18
C LYS A 77 30.93 4.94 -23.08
N VAL A 78 30.62 6.20 -23.38
CA VAL A 78 31.55 7.32 -23.18
C VAL A 78 31.58 7.63 -21.68
N VAL A 79 32.74 7.50 -21.05
CA VAL A 79 32.92 7.74 -19.61
C VAL A 79 33.42 9.15 -19.36
N HIS A 80 34.37 9.61 -20.18
CA HIS A 80 35.01 10.89 -19.98
C HIS A 80 35.49 11.46 -21.32
N THR A 81 35.25 12.75 -21.54
CA THR A 81 35.67 13.46 -22.74
C THR A 81 36.37 14.75 -22.32
N THR A 82 37.60 14.94 -22.80
CA THR A 82 38.37 16.17 -22.65
C THR A 82 38.83 16.65 -24.03
N LEU A 83 39.50 17.81 -24.06
CA LEU A 83 40.16 18.29 -25.27
C LEU A 83 41.37 17.42 -25.68
N GLU A 84 41.93 16.64 -24.76
CA GLU A 84 43.14 15.85 -24.97
C GLU A 84 42.88 14.36 -25.19
N PHE A 85 41.73 13.84 -24.74
CA PHE A 85 41.38 12.44 -24.90
C PHE A 85 39.89 12.16 -24.71
N VAL A 86 39.44 11.04 -25.27
CA VAL A 86 38.13 10.45 -24.98
C VAL A 86 38.34 9.06 -24.39
N ARG A 87 37.63 8.76 -23.29
CA ARG A 87 37.67 7.48 -22.60
C ARG A 87 36.31 6.77 -22.70
N PHE A 88 36.37 5.52 -23.12
CA PHE A 88 35.25 4.61 -23.25
C PHE A 88 35.33 3.50 -22.20
N ALA A 89 34.18 3.05 -21.70
CA ALA A 89 34.04 1.79 -20.98
C ALA A 89 33.26 0.82 -21.85
N VAL A 90 33.79 -0.39 -21.97
CA VAL A 90 33.21 -1.47 -22.76
C VAL A 90 32.99 -2.66 -21.85
N ASP A 91 31.73 -3.05 -21.65
CA ASP A 91 31.36 -4.28 -20.96
C ASP A 91 31.51 -5.46 -21.95
N LEU A 92 32.31 -6.44 -21.58
CA LEU A 92 32.55 -7.68 -22.33
C LEU A 92 31.94 -8.87 -21.59
N GLU A 93 31.89 -10.03 -22.27
CA GLU A 93 31.29 -11.22 -21.69
C GLU A 93 32.21 -11.87 -20.65
N ASN A 94 33.50 -12.07 -20.98
CA ASN A 94 34.45 -12.87 -20.22
C ASN A 94 35.81 -12.14 -20.03
N LYS A 95 36.56 -12.48 -18.97
CA LYS A 95 37.89 -11.88 -18.68
C LYS A 95 38.97 -12.23 -19.70
N THR A 96 38.80 -13.31 -20.46
CA THR A 96 39.68 -13.67 -21.58
C THR A 96 39.58 -12.65 -22.70
N ASP A 97 38.36 -12.21 -23.02
CA ASP A 97 38.13 -11.20 -24.06
C ASP A 97 38.64 -9.81 -23.65
N VAL A 98 38.57 -9.46 -22.36
CA VAL A 98 39.24 -8.27 -21.80
C VAL A 98 40.72 -8.27 -22.14
N ARG A 99 41.43 -9.37 -21.84
CA ARG A 99 42.88 -9.48 -22.13
C ARG A 99 43.19 -9.42 -23.62
N ARG A 100 42.35 -10.03 -24.45
CA ARG A 100 42.49 -9.98 -25.91
C ARG A 100 42.30 -8.56 -26.44
N VAL A 101 41.23 -7.87 -26.06
CA VAL A 101 40.95 -6.49 -26.47
C VAL A 101 42.06 -5.55 -26.00
N VAL A 102 42.50 -5.66 -24.74
CA VAL A 102 43.62 -4.85 -24.22
C VAL A 102 44.87 -5.06 -25.06
N THR A 103 45.27 -6.31 -25.31
CA THR A 103 46.47 -6.62 -26.10
C THR A 103 46.34 -6.16 -27.56
N SER A 104 45.16 -6.31 -28.17
CA SER A 104 44.91 -5.93 -29.56
C SER A 104 44.87 -4.41 -29.76
N LEU A 105 44.33 -3.66 -28.80
CA LEU A 105 44.18 -2.21 -28.90
C LEU A 105 45.36 -1.42 -28.35
N GLU A 106 46.21 -2.04 -27.52
CA GLU A 106 47.30 -1.33 -26.87
C GLU A 106 48.28 -0.76 -27.88
N SER A 107 48.52 0.54 -27.77
CA SER A 107 49.42 1.31 -28.64
C SER A 107 49.12 1.21 -30.15
N GLN A 108 47.85 0.96 -30.49
CA GLN A 108 47.35 1.09 -31.87
C GLN A 108 47.08 2.55 -32.22
N PHE A 109 46.92 2.81 -33.52
CA PHE A 109 46.56 4.13 -34.04
C PHE A 109 45.31 4.05 -34.90
N ILE A 110 44.43 5.04 -34.74
CA ILE A 110 43.26 5.21 -35.60
C ILE A 110 43.34 6.52 -36.35
N LYS A 111 42.78 6.56 -37.57
CA LYS A 111 42.69 7.76 -38.39
C LYS A 111 41.23 8.12 -38.60
N LEU A 112 40.87 9.36 -38.26
CA LEU A 112 39.55 9.92 -38.49
C LEU A 112 39.46 10.56 -39.88
N SER A 113 38.26 10.59 -40.45
CA SER A 113 37.99 11.24 -41.73
C SER A 113 38.18 12.75 -41.62
N GLY A 114 38.89 13.34 -42.57
CA GLY A 114 39.19 14.78 -42.55
C GLY A 114 40.26 15.20 -41.54
N PHE A 115 41.01 14.27 -40.95
CA PHE A 115 42.16 14.59 -40.11
C PHE A 115 43.41 13.84 -40.57
N PRO A 116 44.54 14.54 -40.78
CA PRO A 116 45.79 13.89 -41.18
C PRO A 116 46.47 13.15 -40.01
N GLN A 117 46.14 13.53 -38.77
CA GLN A 117 46.78 13.05 -37.56
C GLN A 117 46.31 11.64 -37.18
N ASN A 118 47.25 10.80 -36.75
CA ASN A 118 46.98 9.47 -36.21
C ASN A 118 46.72 9.57 -34.71
N LEU A 119 45.55 9.12 -34.26
CA LEU A 119 45.15 9.14 -32.86
C LEU A 119 45.61 7.87 -32.17
N ARG A 120 46.37 8.01 -31.10
CA ARG A 120 46.85 6.86 -30.32
C ARG A 120 45.72 6.30 -29.47
N VAL A 121 45.52 4.99 -29.56
CA VAL A 121 44.61 4.21 -28.73
C VAL A 121 45.41 3.52 -27.63
N ARG A 122 44.90 3.58 -26.41
CA ARG A 122 45.38 2.85 -25.24
C ARG A 122 44.24 2.06 -24.65
N ALA A 123 44.49 0.83 -24.21
CA ALA A 123 43.48 0.00 -23.60
C ALA A 123 44.00 -0.58 -22.29
N SER A 124 43.15 -0.61 -21.27
CA SER A 124 43.47 -1.22 -19.99
C SER A 124 42.25 -1.94 -19.43
N GLU A 125 42.47 -2.91 -18.55
CA GLU A 125 41.37 -3.44 -17.73
C GLU A 125 40.81 -2.29 -16.88
N ALA A 126 39.48 -2.19 -16.80
CA ALA A 126 38.85 -1.15 -16.02
C ALA A 126 39.10 -1.38 -14.53
N PRO A 127 39.49 -0.34 -13.76
CA PRO A 127 39.60 -0.47 -12.32
C PRO A 127 38.21 -0.73 -11.71
N TYR A 128 38.16 -1.58 -10.68
CA TYR A 128 36.95 -1.83 -9.92
C TYR A 128 36.72 -0.68 -8.91
N ASP A 129 35.48 -0.18 -8.82
CA ASP A 129 35.04 0.79 -7.79
C ASP A 129 34.83 0.07 -6.44
N CYS A 130 35.91 -0.48 -5.90
CA CYS A 130 35.94 -1.23 -4.66
C CYS A 130 37.31 -1.05 -3.97
N PRO A 131 37.34 -0.75 -2.66
CA PRO A 131 38.57 -0.53 -1.90
C PRO A 131 39.42 -1.80 -1.83
N ARG A 132 40.74 -1.64 -1.88
CA ARG A 132 41.74 -2.71 -1.71
C ARG A 132 42.11 -2.87 -0.25
N ARG A 133 42.78 -3.98 0.05
CA ARG A 133 43.26 -4.31 1.40
C ARG A 133 44.01 -3.18 2.08
N HIS A 134 44.93 -2.56 1.34
CA HIS A 134 45.66 -1.40 1.82
C HIS A 134 44.75 -0.23 2.23
N ASP A 135 43.64 -0.01 1.52
CA ASP A 135 42.78 1.15 1.72
C ASP A 135 42.03 1.06 3.07
N TRP A 136 41.48 -0.12 3.41
CA TRP A 136 40.83 -0.30 4.71
C TRP A 136 41.85 -0.43 5.84
N GLU A 137 42.95 -1.16 5.65
CA GLU A 137 43.99 -1.27 6.68
C GLU A 137 44.62 0.09 6.99
N ALA A 138 44.83 0.95 5.99
CA ALA A 138 45.31 2.31 6.22
C ALA A 138 44.28 3.15 6.98
N PHE A 139 43.00 3.10 6.59
CA PHE A 139 41.96 3.84 7.29
C PHE A 139 41.89 3.49 8.78
N PHE A 140 41.80 2.20 9.13
CA PHE A 140 41.64 1.79 10.53
C PHE A 140 42.90 1.99 11.37
N ARG A 141 44.09 1.90 10.77
CA ARG A 141 45.35 2.21 11.45
C ARG A 141 45.50 3.71 11.76
N ASP A 142 45.08 4.57 10.82
CA ASP A 142 45.34 6.01 10.89
C ASP A 142 44.16 6.79 11.53
N ALA A 143 42.99 6.16 11.72
CA ALA A 143 41.80 6.78 12.31
C ALA A 143 41.92 6.97 13.83
N GLN A 144 41.88 8.22 14.29
CA GLN A 144 42.00 8.58 15.71
C GLN A 144 40.78 8.17 16.56
N ASN A 145 39.64 7.98 15.92
CA ASN A 145 38.36 7.75 16.57
C ASN A 145 37.88 6.31 16.41
N MET A 146 38.74 5.34 16.11
CA MET A 146 38.36 3.92 15.93
C MET A 146 39.15 3.04 16.90
N ASP A 147 38.48 2.05 17.50
CA ASP A 147 39.09 1.11 18.44
C ASP A 147 39.07 -0.32 17.88
N GLU A 148 40.25 -0.88 17.56
CA GLU A 148 40.39 -2.24 17.00
C GLU A 148 39.82 -3.36 17.90
N THR A 149 39.72 -3.10 19.21
CA THR A 149 39.18 -4.08 20.16
C THR A 149 37.65 -4.17 20.11
N LYS A 150 36.99 -3.14 19.59
CA LYS A 150 35.53 -3.04 19.52
C LYS A 150 35.01 -3.51 18.16
N SER A 151 33.92 -4.29 18.19
CA SER A 151 33.22 -4.68 16.96
C SER A 151 32.61 -3.45 16.28
N GLY A 152 32.72 -3.37 14.96
CA GLY A 152 32.18 -2.24 14.18
C GLY A 152 33.06 -0.99 14.20
N GLU A 153 34.18 -1.03 14.93
CA GLU A 153 35.24 -0.01 14.88
C GLU A 153 36.55 -0.53 14.29
N ARG A 154 36.50 -1.73 13.70
CA ARG A 154 37.62 -2.42 13.06
C ARG A 154 37.19 -2.90 11.68
N PRO A 155 38.10 -3.43 10.84
CA PRO A 155 37.74 -4.00 9.53
C PRO A 155 36.98 -5.33 9.68
N ASP A 156 35.72 -5.24 10.11
CA ASP A 156 34.80 -6.36 10.28
C ASP A 156 33.43 -6.12 9.63
N THR A 157 33.14 -4.90 9.19
CA THR A 157 31.82 -4.51 8.67
C THR A 157 31.87 -4.22 7.18
N LEU A 158 31.20 -5.08 6.41
CA LEU A 158 31.02 -5.01 4.97
C LEU A 158 29.79 -4.16 4.64
N VAL A 159 29.94 -3.21 3.72
CA VAL A 159 28.84 -2.35 3.23
C VAL A 159 28.51 -2.74 1.80
N LEU A 160 27.27 -3.15 1.59
CA LEU A 160 26.74 -3.62 0.31
C LEU A 160 25.69 -2.63 -0.18
N THR A 161 25.86 -2.10 -1.39
CA THR A 161 24.89 -1.18 -2.01
C THR A 161 24.43 -1.73 -3.35
N GLY A 162 23.13 -1.60 -3.64
CA GLY A 162 22.55 -2.05 -4.90
C GLY A 162 22.07 -3.50 -4.91
N LEU A 163 21.89 -4.11 -3.74
CA LEU A 163 21.33 -5.47 -3.64
C LEU A 163 19.88 -5.48 -4.12
N PRO A 164 19.47 -6.32 -5.09
CA PRO A 164 18.08 -6.36 -5.56
C PRO A 164 17.14 -6.91 -4.49
N ILE A 165 16.09 -6.17 -4.14
CA ILE A 165 15.16 -6.52 -3.06
C ILE A 165 14.58 -7.93 -3.25
N ARG A 166 14.06 -8.21 -4.45
CA ARG A 166 13.38 -9.48 -4.76
C ARG A 166 14.28 -10.72 -4.70
N TRP A 167 15.60 -10.55 -4.75
CA TRP A 167 16.53 -11.68 -4.65
C TRP A 167 16.76 -12.10 -3.19
N PHE A 168 16.49 -11.19 -2.26
CA PHE A 168 16.67 -11.38 -0.83
C PHE A 168 15.34 -11.36 -0.06
N ALA A 169 14.19 -11.39 -0.74
CA ALA A 169 12.87 -11.45 -0.13
C ALA A 169 12.45 -12.90 0.21
N SER A 170 11.70 -13.10 1.28
CA SER A 170 11.27 -14.43 1.77
C SER A 170 10.50 -15.22 0.70
N GLY A 171 9.60 -14.56 -0.03
CA GLY A 171 8.81 -15.17 -1.09
C GLY A 171 9.60 -15.61 -2.32
N SER A 172 10.86 -15.18 -2.46
CA SER A 172 11.75 -15.59 -3.56
C SER A 172 12.23 -17.03 -3.41
N HIS A 173 12.39 -17.50 -2.16
CA HIS A 173 12.99 -18.81 -1.88
C HIS A 173 12.00 -19.80 -1.24
N ASN A 174 10.97 -19.32 -0.54
CA ASN A 174 10.09 -20.14 0.29
C ASN A 174 8.71 -20.47 -0.33
N ARG A 175 8.43 -20.14 -1.60
CA ARG A 175 7.11 -20.46 -2.18
C ARG A 175 6.87 -21.97 -2.27
N PRO A 176 5.85 -22.53 -1.58
CA PRO A 176 5.49 -23.93 -1.73
C PRO A 176 5.09 -24.24 -3.18
N ARG A 177 5.55 -25.37 -3.69
CA ARG A 177 4.98 -26.00 -4.90
C ARG A 177 3.61 -26.57 -4.54
N PHE A 178 2.57 -25.74 -4.39
CA PHE A 178 1.22 -26.28 -4.16
C PHE A 178 0.19 -25.73 -5.14
N ARG A 179 -0.61 -26.67 -5.65
CA ARG A 179 -1.69 -26.47 -6.60
C ARG A 179 -2.72 -25.53 -6.00
N VAL A 180 -3.08 -24.49 -6.74
CA VAL A 180 -4.30 -23.75 -6.49
C VAL A 180 -5.44 -24.67 -6.95
N ASN A 181 -6.22 -25.18 -6.01
CA ASN A 181 -7.55 -25.70 -6.34
C ASN A 181 -8.41 -24.51 -6.75
N SER A 182 -9.15 -24.68 -7.84
CA SER A 182 -9.78 -23.64 -8.66
C SER A 182 -10.88 -22.79 -8.02
N ASP A 183 -11.17 -22.95 -6.73
CA ASP A 183 -12.48 -22.51 -6.19
C ASP A 183 -12.42 -21.32 -5.23
N ASP A 184 -11.24 -20.82 -4.84
CA ASP A 184 -11.13 -19.58 -4.05
C ASP A 184 -10.73 -18.39 -4.93
N THR A 185 -11.74 -17.86 -5.61
CA THR A 185 -11.66 -16.71 -6.52
C THR A 185 -11.15 -15.42 -5.85
N ASN A 186 -10.10 -14.87 -6.46
CA ASN A 186 -9.71 -13.45 -6.52
C ASN A 186 -9.20 -12.69 -5.30
N SER A 187 -9.38 -13.14 -4.05
CA SER A 187 -8.82 -12.40 -2.89
C SER A 187 -7.37 -12.78 -2.55
N SER A 188 -7.02 -14.08 -2.65
CA SER A 188 -5.70 -14.60 -2.28
C SER A 188 -4.58 -14.24 -3.29
N TYR A 189 -4.92 -14.12 -4.58
CA TYR A 189 -3.93 -13.91 -5.63
C TYR A 189 -3.33 -12.49 -5.66
N LEU A 190 -4.09 -11.49 -5.21
CA LEU A 190 -3.65 -10.08 -5.19
C LEU A 190 -2.89 -9.75 -3.90
N SER A 191 -3.20 -10.36 -2.76
CA SER A 191 -2.41 -10.22 -1.52
C SER A 191 -1.00 -10.77 -1.67
N LEU A 192 -0.84 -11.92 -2.36
CA LEU A 192 0.47 -12.56 -2.58
C LEU A 192 1.41 -11.84 -3.57
N LEU A 193 0.92 -10.81 -4.27
CA LEU A 193 1.72 -10.01 -5.20
C LEU A 193 2.16 -8.67 -4.61
N VAL A 194 1.57 -8.25 -3.48
CA VAL A 194 1.81 -6.93 -2.86
C VAL A 194 2.81 -7.02 -1.70
N ASP A 195 2.92 -8.18 -1.02
CA ASP A 195 3.70 -8.31 0.23
C ASP A 195 5.22 -8.50 0.07
N GLU A 196 5.77 -8.63 -1.15
CA GLU A 196 7.19 -8.99 -1.35
C GLU A 196 8.03 -7.83 -1.94
N GLU A 197 7.85 -6.62 -1.41
CA GLU A 197 8.68 -5.45 -1.73
C GLU A 197 9.80 -5.18 -0.71
N LYS A 198 10.09 -6.14 0.18
CA LYS A 198 11.11 -5.97 1.23
C LYS A 198 12.12 -7.12 1.29
N PRO A 199 13.40 -6.83 1.53
CA PRO A 199 14.39 -7.86 1.77
C PRO A 199 14.19 -8.50 3.14
N ASP A 200 14.54 -9.76 3.27
CA ASP A 200 14.56 -10.53 4.52
C ASP A 200 15.99 -10.56 5.08
N PRO A 201 16.24 -10.03 6.28
CA PRO A 201 17.54 -10.10 6.93
C PRO A 201 18.10 -11.52 7.06
N SER A 202 17.24 -12.53 7.20
CA SER A 202 17.63 -13.94 7.34
C SER A 202 18.23 -14.49 6.06
N ILE A 203 17.67 -14.10 4.90
CA ILE A 203 18.19 -14.50 3.58
C ILE A 203 19.52 -13.79 3.30
N VAL A 204 19.63 -12.51 3.68
CA VAL A 204 20.91 -11.79 3.60
C VAL A 204 21.95 -12.50 4.49
N LYS A 205 21.57 -12.90 5.70
CA LYS A 205 22.46 -13.66 6.59
C LYS A 205 22.94 -14.95 5.95
N GLU A 206 22.02 -15.78 5.47
CA GLU A 206 22.34 -17.05 4.81
C GLU A 206 23.27 -16.86 3.59
N ALA A 207 23.00 -15.85 2.76
CA ALA A 207 23.81 -15.55 1.58
C ALA A 207 25.27 -15.21 1.93
N PHE A 208 25.48 -14.39 2.96
CA PHE A 208 26.80 -13.85 3.28
C PHE A 208 27.55 -14.65 4.36
N GLU A 209 26.89 -15.57 5.08
CA GLU A 209 27.54 -16.48 6.04
C GLU A 209 28.57 -17.43 5.37
N VAL A 210 28.49 -17.60 4.05
CA VAL A 210 29.46 -18.36 3.25
C VAL A 210 30.90 -17.85 3.43
N PHE A 211 31.08 -16.55 3.69
CA PHE A 211 32.41 -15.97 3.88
C PHE A 211 32.93 -16.13 5.32
N GLY A 212 32.04 -16.21 6.30
CA GLY A 212 32.37 -16.35 7.72
C GLY A 212 31.16 -16.09 8.60
N LYS A 213 31.30 -16.39 9.90
CA LYS A 213 30.22 -16.21 10.88
C LYS A 213 29.87 -14.72 11.01
N ILE A 214 28.59 -14.40 10.85
CA ILE A 214 28.06 -13.04 10.95
C ILE A 214 27.69 -12.73 12.42
N ARG A 215 28.08 -11.53 12.87
CA ARG A 215 27.74 -10.96 14.18
C ARG A 215 26.37 -10.30 14.15
N GLU A 216 26.20 -9.34 13.25
CA GLU A 216 25.04 -8.46 13.17
C GLU A 216 24.80 -8.07 11.72
N ILE A 217 23.53 -7.86 11.36
CA ILE A 217 23.14 -7.34 10.04
C ILE A 217 22.19 -6.17 10.26
N ASP A 218 22.45 -5.06 9.59
CA ASP A 218 21.50 -3.96 9.52
C ASP A 218 21.09 -3.70 8.07
N ILE A 219 19.79 -3.54 7.88
CA ILE A 219 19.18 -3.14 6.61
C ILE A 219 18.42 -1.83 6.89
N PRO A 220 19.03 -0.66 6.59
CA PRO A 220 18.49 0.65 6.98
C PRO A 220 17.04 0.90 6.58
N MET A 221 16.60 0.37 5.43
CA MET A 221 15.22 0.57 4.96
C MET A 221 14.17 -0.15 5.82
N LEU A 222 14.58 -1.14 6.62
CA LEU A 222 13.71 -1.91 7.52
C LEU A 222 13.72 -1.39 8.97
N ASP A 223 14.60 -0.44 9.31
CA ASP A 223 14.66 0.13 10.65
C ASP A 223 13.97 1.50 10.70
N PRO A 224 12.88 1.67 11.48
CA PRO A 224 12.19 2.95 11.64
C PRO A 224 13.06 4.10 12.15
N SER A 225 14.15 3.79 12.86
CA SER A 225 15.11 4.80 13.34
C SER A 225 15.91 5.45 12.20
N GLN A 226 16.04 4.75 11.07
CA GLN A 226 16.78 5.16 9.88
C GLN A 226 15.84 5.48 8.70
N ASN A 227 14.69 4.81 8.63
CA ASN A 227 13.64 4.99 7.64
C ASN A 227 12.27 5.15 8.32
N PRO A 228 11.84 6.39 8.64
CA PRO A 228 10.56 6.62 9.31
C PRO A 228 9.34 6.06 8.57
N ASP A 229 9.41 5.91 7.25
CA ASP A 229 8.31 5.43 6.40
C ASP A 229 7.97 3.95 6.65
N CYS A 230 8.91 3.16 7.19
CA CYS A 230 8.66 1.75 7.51
C CYS A 230 8.07 1.53 8.91
N LEU A 231 7.79 2.60 9.68
CA LEU A 231 7.34 2.49 11.07
C LEU A 231 6.04 1.70 11.24
N GLU A 232 5.01 1.98 10.43
CA GLU A 232 3.73 1.27 10.54
C GLU A 232 3.89 -0.22 10.24
N ASP A 233 4.62 -0.56 9.19
CA ASP A 233 4.90 -1.95 8.83
C ASP A 233 5.73 -2.66 9.90
N TYR A 234 6.73 -1.97 10.46
CA TYR A 234 7.55 -2.48 11.54
C TYR A 234 6.72 -2.79 12.79
N ILE A 235 5.75 -1.94 13.13
CA ILE A 235 4.84 -2.22 14.25
C ILE A 235 3.97 -3.45 13.93
N ASN A 236 3.38 -3.51 12.74
CA ASN A 236 2.51 -4.62 12.35
C ASN A 236 3.24 -5.97 12.34
N SER A 237 4.50 -6.02 11.87
CA SER A 237 5.34 -7.23 11.91
C SER A 237 5.71 -7.67 13.33
N ASN A 238 5.87 -6.74 14.27
CA ASN A 238 6.11 -7.10 15.67
C ASN A 238 4.83 -7.61 16.36
N GLU A 239 3.67 -7.07 16.02
CA GLU A 239 2.38 -7.54 16.54
C GLU A 239 2.04 -8.98 16.09
N THR A 240 2.38 -9.37 14.85
CA THR A 240 2.16 -10.74 14.34
C THR A 240 3.08 -11.77 15.02
N LEU A 241 4.33 -11.40 15.30
CA LEU A 241 5.27 -12.24 16.07
C LEU A 241 4.81 -12.41 17.53
N ASN A 242 4.29 -11.34 18.15
CA ASN A 242 3.78 -11.40 19.52
C ASN A 242 2.42 -12.12 19.63
N SER A 243 1.60 -12.10 18.58
CA SER A 243 0.30 -12.82 18.55
C SER A 243 0.46 -14.33 18.38
N SER A 244 1.57 -14.79 17.79
CA SER A 244 1.89 -16.23 17.69
C SER A 244 2.23 -16.88 19.04
N CYS A 245 2.41 -16.08 20.10
CA CYS A 245 2.60 -16.52 21.48
C CYS A 245 1.29 -16.60 22.29
N ASN A 246 0.17 -16.08 21.79
CA ASN A 246 -1.10 -16.01 22.52
C ASN A 246 -2.28 -16.47 21.63
N THR A 247 -2.32 -17.75 21.28
CA THR A 247 -3.52 -18.34 20.68
C THR A 247 -4.23 -19.25 21.66
N LEU A 248 -5.13 -18.68 22.45
CA LEU A 248 -6.34 -19.35 22.95
C LEU A 248 -7.43 -18.29 23.18
N LYS A 249 -8.47 -18.36 22.34
CA LYS A 249 -9.79 -17.68 22.42
C LYS A 249 -9.72 -16.18 22.07
N THR A 250 -10.52 -15.61 21.17
CA THR A 250 -11.94 -15.82 20.82
C THR A 250 -12.23 -15.28 19.42
N ASP A 251 -13.15 -15.94 18.71
CA ASP A 251 -13.81 -15.46 17.50
C ASP A 251 -14.49 -14.10 17.71
N THR A 252 -14.30 -13.15 16.78
CA THR A 252 -15.31 -12.16 16.40
C THR A 252 -15.01 -11.66 14.99
N THR A 253 -15.88 -12.02 14.06
CA THR A 253 -15.96 -11.54 12.68
C THR A 253 -16.29 -10.06 12.62
N VAL A 254 -15.47 -9.26 11.91
CA VAL A 254 -15.80 -7.88 11.55
C VAL A 254 -15.75 -7.77 10.03
N GLU A 255 -16.93 -7.69 9.41
CA GLU A 255 -17.11 -7.36 8.00
C GLU A 255 -16.74 -5.88 7.75
N TYR A 256 -15.90 -5.63 6.75
CA TYR A 256 -15.76 -4.31 6.15
C TYR A 256 -16.09 -4.40 4.66
N SER A 257 -17.15 -3.70 4.26
CA SER A 257 -17.60 -3.59 2.87
C SER A 257 -16.78 -2.53 2.13
N PHE A 258 -16.18 -2.87 1.00
CA PHE A 258 -15.67 -1.90 0.03
C PHE A 258 -16.30 -2.10 -1.36
N ARG A 259 -16.54 -0.95 -2.00
CA ARG A 259 -17.39 -0.72 -3.18
C ARG A 259 -16.58 -0.91 -4.46
N ASN A 260 -17.05 -1.76 -5.37
CA ASN A 260 -16.44 -2.00 -6.68
C ASN A 260 -16.70 -0.86 -7.68
N GLN A 261 -15.67 -0.47 -8.44
CA GLN A 261 -15.80 0.04 -9.82
C GLN A 261 -14.71 -0.57 -10.72
N SER A 262 -15.13 -0.84 -11.97
CA SER A 262 -14.48 -1.52 -13.12
C SER A 262 -12.97 -1.29 -13.29
N GLY A 263 -12.15 -2.21 -13.80
CA GLY A 263 -12.38 -3.29 -14.76
C GLY A 263 -11.49 -3.06 -15.99
N CYS A 264 -10.32 -3.70 -16.04
CA CYS A 264 -9.50 -3.93 -17.24
C CYS A 264 -8.57 -5.11 -16.94
N THR A 265 -8.77 -6.23 -17.65
CA THR A 265 -7.99 -7.46 -17.55
C THR A 265 -6.80 -7.40 -18.50
N GLU A 266 -5.59 -7.31 -17.94
CA GLU A 266 -4.34 -7.54 -18.66
C GLU A 266 -3.63 -8.74 -18.00
N GLU A 267 -3.37 -9.78 -18.80
CA GLU A 267 -2.71 -11.01 -18.35
C GLU A 267 -1.26 -10.72 -17.91
N TYR A 268 -1.02 -10.78 -16.60
CA TYR A 268 0.30 -10.60 -16.00
C TYR A 268 1.14 -11.87 -16.15
N ILE A 269 1.91 -11.96 -17.23
CA ILE A 269 3.02 -12.89 -17.33
C ILE A 269 4.17 -12.32 -16.50
N GLY A 270 4.55 -13.04 -15.44
CA GLY A 270 5.58 -12.67 -14.45
C GLY A 270 7.00 -12.53 -15.03
N GLY A 271 7.22 -11.51 -15.84
CA GLY A 271 8.52 -10.95 -16.17
C GLY A 271 8.63 -9.59 -15.52
N PHE A 272 9.80 -9.23 -15.01
CA PHE A 272 10.12 -7.82 -14.72
C PHE A 272 9.62 -6.99 -15.91
N GLY A 273 8.60 -6.15 -15.68
CA GLY A 273 8.21 -5.15 -16.66
C GLY A 273 9.43 -4.31 -17.04
N LYS A 274 9.31 -3.46 -18.05
CA LYS A 274 10.38 -2.56 -18.54
C LYS A 274 10.92 -1.54 -17.49
N ILE A 275 10.67 -1.78 -16.21
CA ILE A 275 10.94 -0.97 -15.02
C ILE A 275 11.76 -1.83 -14.04
N GLY A 276 12.82 -2.48 -14.53
CA GLY A 276 13.94 -2.85 -13.67
C GLY A 276 14.86 -1.63 -13.54
N PRO A 277 15.64 -1.47 -12.45
CA PRO A 277 16.69 -0.47 -12.46
C PRO A 277 17.67 -0.85 -13.60
N ASP A 278 18.35 0.12 -14.23
CA ASP A 278 19.39 -0.12 -15.27
C ASP A 278 20.46 -1.15 -14.83
N THR A 279 20.50 -1.45 -13.53
CA THR A 279 21.37 -2.38 -12.83
C THR A 279 21.07 -3.86 -13.07
N ILE A 280 19.85 -4.28 -13.47
CA ILE A 280 19.50 -5.71 -13.64
C ILE A 280 19.40 -6.11 -15.12
N GLY A 281 20.30 -6.98 -15.58
CA GLY A 281 20.32 -7.50 -16.96
C GLY A 281 20.00 -9.00 -17.06
N ILE A 282 19.34 -9.42 -18.14
CA ILE A 282 19.12 -10.84 -18.47
C ILE A 282 20.36 -11.36 -19.22
N LEU A 283 20.98 -12.43 -18.73
CA LEU A 283 22.18 -12.99 -19.36
C LEU A 283 21.87 -13.83 -20.62
N ASN A 284 20.71 -14.50 -20.69
CA ASN A 284 20.29 -15.31 -21.84
C ASN A 284 18.96 -14.80 -22.42
N PRO A 285 18.97 -13.93 -23.44
CA PRO A 285 17.76 -13.47 -24.11
C PRO A 285 17.47 -14.34 -25.34
N THR A 286 17.26 -15.65 -25.18
CA THR A 286 16.55 -16.39 -26.24
C THR A 286 15.09 -15.97 -26.10
N ILE A 287 14.51 -15.40 -27.16
CA ILE A 287 13.16 -14.78 -27.27
C ILE A 287 13.19 -13.24 -27.19
N GLN A 288 13.59 -12.61 -28.30
CA GLN A 288 12.84 -11.47 -28.82
C GLN A 288 11.93 -12.01 -29.91
N HIS A 289 10.62 -12.08 -29.66
CA HIS A 289 9.67 -12.26 -30.76
C HIS A 289 9.73 -11.02 -31.65
N SER A 290 10.13 -11.28 -32.89
CA SER A 290 9.98 -10.43 -34.05
C SER A 290 8.54 -9.91 -34.16
N VAL A 291 8.35 -8.61 -34.05
CA VAL A 291 7.25 -7.93 -34.73
C VAL A 291 7.88 -7.01 -35.76
N THR A 292 7.89 -7.52 -36.99
CA THR A 292 8.04 -6.74 -38.21
C THR A 292 6.94 -5.69 -38.26
N ASN A 293 7.29 -4.40 -38.26
CA ASN A 293 6.39 -3.38 -38.80
C ASN A 293 7.08 -2.75 -40.00
N SER A 294 6.68 -3.26 -41.16
CA SER A 294 6.87 -2.63 -42.47
C SER A 294 6.13 -1.29 -42.53
N SER A 295 6.80 -0.34 -43.15
CA SER A 295 6.35 1.01 -43.52
C SER A 295 5.02 1.05 -44.29
N SER A 296 4.21 2.07 -44.00
CA SER A 296 3.53 2.84 -45.05
C SER A 296 3.35 4.31 -44.61
N ALA A 297 3.83 5.21 -45.46
CA ALA A 297 3.45 6.61 -45.51
C ALA A 297 1.97 6.71 -45.93
N ASP A 298 1.19 7.70 -45.48
CA ASP A 298 1.19 9.06 -46.04
C ASP A 298 0.09 9.96 -45.41
N THR A 299 0.39 11.27 -45.35
CA THR A 299 -0.49 12.46 -45.45
C THR A 299 -1.64 12.79 -44.46
N ASP A 300 -1.40 13.86 -43.70
CA ASP A 300 -2.08 15.19 -43.74
C ASP A 300 -3.25 15.56 -42.77
N LYS A 301 -3.06 16.76 -42.18
CA LYS A 301 -4.00 17.78 -41.64
C LYS A 301 -4.83 17.59 -40.34
N SER A 302 -4.31 18.27 -39.30
CA SER A 302 -4.88 19.48 -38.64
C SER A 302 -5.94 19.38 -37.52
N LYS A 303 -5.70 20.20 -36.47
CA LYS A 303 -6.64 20.78 -35.46
C LYS A 303 -7.24 19.76 -34.46
N VAL A 304 -7.21 19.91 -33.12
CA VAL A 304 -7.40 21.04 -32.20
C VAL A 304 -6.84 20.66 -30.81
N SER A 305 -6.22 21.62 -30.13
CA SER A 305 -5.79 21.55 -28.72
C SER A 305 -6.97 21.68 -27.74
N HIS A 306 -7.08 20.78 -26.74
CA HIS A 306 -7.76 21.10 -25.49
C HIS A 306 -7.08 20.46 -24.26
N LEU A 307 -6.30 21.32 -23.60
CA LEU A 307 -6.04 21.47 -22.17
C LEU A 307 -6.26 20.28 -21.22
N MET A 308 -5.15 19.71 -20.74
CA MET A 308 -5.08 18.90 -19.52
C MET A 308 -5.01 19.79 -18.26
N LYS A 309 -5.76 19.41 -17.22
CA LYS A 309 -5.45 19.74 -15.82
C LYS A 309 -5.53 18.44 -15.01
N SER A 310 -4.37 17.84 -14.75
CA SER A 310 -4.20 16.87 -13.67
C SER A 310 -3.21 17.41 -12.66
N LYS A 311 -3.60 17.32 -11.38
CA LYS A 311 -2.97 17.91 -10.20
C LYS A 311 -1.55 17.37 -10.02
N LYS A 312 -0.56 18.27 -10.04
CA LYS A 312 0.77 18.03 -9.48
C LYS A 312 0.69 18.28 -7.96
N SER A 313 0.95 17.26 -7.15
CA SER A 313 1.36 17.44 -5.77
C SER A 313 2.83 17.87 -5.75
N ASN A 314 3.07 19.10 -5.32
CA ASN A 314 4.42 19.60 -5.03
C ASN A 314 4.95 18.90 -3.78
N ILE A 315 6.02 18.13 -3.92
CA ILE A 315 6.90 17.77 -2.82
C ILE A 315 8.16 18.63 -2.97
N LEU A 316 8.27 19.63 -2.10
CA LEU A 316 9.45 20.45 -1.90
C LEU A 316 10.37 19.69 -0.93
N THR A 317 11.39 19.02 -1.43
CA THR A 317 12.45 18.42 -0.60
C THR A 317 13.67 19.33 -0.56
N SER A 318 14.00 19.79 0.64
CA SER A 318 15.28 20.38 1.03
C SER A 318 16.42 19.35 0.89
N PRO A 319 17.68 19.78 0.68
CA PRO A 319 18.77 18.86 0.40
C PRO A 319 19.31 18.25 1.70
N THR A 320 19.09 16.94 1.90
CA THR A 320 19.92 16.14 2.80
C THR A 320 20.53 15.00 2.00
N ASN A 321 21.86 14.99 1.94
CA ASN A 321 22.66 14.01 1.21
C ASN A 321 22.63 12.67 1.95
N THR A 322 21.63 11.85 1.65
CA THR A 322 21.64 10.40 1.91
C THR A 322 21.32 9.73 0.60
N SER A 323 22.25 8.94 0.06
CA SER A 323 22.06 8.21 -1.18
C SER A 323 21.04 7.09 -0.97
N VAL A 324 19.75 7.44 -1.09
CA VAL A 324 18.68 6.46 -1.15
C VAL A 324 18.83 5.74 -2.50
N GLY A 325 19.06 4.42 -2.45
CA GLY A 325 19.22 3.58 -3.64
C GLY A 325 17.98 3.63 -4.54
N SER A 326 18.09 3.04 -5.74
CA SER A 326 16.92 2.84 -6.59
C SER A 326 15.81 2.11 -5.82
N PRO A 327 14.51 2.35 -6.07
CA PRO A 327 13.41 1.76 -5.30
C PRO A 327 13.36 0.23 -5.32
N LEU A 328 14.17 -0.42 -6.16
CA LEU A 328 14.22 -1.87 -6.34
C LEU A 328 15.47 -2.51 -5.73
N THR A 329 16.32 -1.70 -5.10
CA THR A 329 17.59 -2.13 -4.50
C THR A 329 17.77 -1.58 -3.09
N PHE A 330 18.51 -2.29 -2.24
CA PHE A 330 18.76 -1.87 -0.87
C PHE A 330 20.25 -1.82 -0.52
N ILE A 331 20.53 -1.23 0.65
CA ILE A 331 21.84 -1.20 1.29
C ILE A 331 21.80 -2.18 2.46
N ALA A 332 22.86 -2.95 2.65
CA ALA A 332 23.03 -3.83 3.81
C ALA A 332 24.41 -3.62 4.46
N TYR A 333 24.42 -3.62 5.78
CA TYR A 333 25.64 -3.68 6.58
C TYR A 333 25.74 -5.09 7.15
N VAL A 334 26.86 -5.77 6.88
CA VAL A 334 27.11 -7.14 7.34
C VAL A 334 28.38 -7.14 8.17
N GLN A 335 28.26 -7.33 9.47
CA GLN A 335 29.40 -7.39 10.39
C GLN A 335 29.79 -8.85 10.64
N TYR A 336 31.04 -9.19 10.40
CA TYR A 336 31.59 -10.51 10.69
C TYR A 336 32.12 -10.61 12.12
N MET A 337 32.24 -11.84 12.63
CA MET A 337 32.90 -12.11 13.90
C MET A 337 34.38 -11.72 13.86
N ASP A 338 35.05 -12.05 12.75
CA ASP A 338 36.50 -12.03 12.60
C ASP A 338 36.94 -11.38 11.26
N TYR A 339 38.15 -10.81 11.25
CA TYR A 339 38.77 -10.20 10.07
C TYR A 339 38.83 -11.15 8.86
N THR A 340 39.00 -12.46 9.09
CA THR A 340 39.09 -13.44 8.01
C THR A 340 37.80 -13.53 7.21
N GLY A 341 36.63 -13.42 7.86
CA GLY A 341 35.33 -13.40 7.19
C GLY A 341 35.16 -12.15 6.34
N PHE A 342 35.50 -10.99 6.92
CA PHE A 342 35.47 -9.70 6.23
C PHE A 342 36.41 -9.65 5.02
N SER A 343 37.69 -10.00 5.19
CA SER A 343 38.67 -9.96 4.08
C SER A 343 38.29 -10.94 2.97
N ARG A 344 37.81 -12.14 3.30
CA ARG A 344 37.35 -13.12 2.31
C ARG A 344 36.17 -12.58 1.51
N ALA A 345 35.19 -11.96 2.17
CA ALA A 345 34.05 -11.36 1.51
C ALA A 345 34.48 -10.22 0.57
N MET A 346 35.34 -9.31 1.04
CA MET A 346 35.89 -8.23 0.22
C MET A 346 36.61 -8.76 -1.03
N ASP A 347 37.49 -9.76 -0.86
CA ASP A 347 38.28 -10.32 -1.95
C ASP A 347 37.43 -11.08 -2.96
N MET A 348 36.43 -11.85 -2.52
CA MET A 348 35.58 -12.65 -3.40
C MET A 348 34.54 -11.81 -4.14
N LEU A 349 33.96 -10.78 -3.51
CA LEU A 349 32.92 -9.94 -4.11
C LEU A 349 33.51 -8.83 -5.00
N ARG A 350 34.78 -8.46 -4.79
CA ARG A 350 35.46 -7.42 -5.57
C ARG A 350 35.46 -7.78 -7.06
N GLY A 351 34.94 -6.86 -7.87
CA GLY A 351 34.93 -7.02 -9.33
C GLY A 351 34.00 -8.13 -9.81
N GLN A 352 32.98 -8.48 -9.02
CA GLN A 352 31.93 -9.42 -9.38
C GLN A 352 30.57 -8.73 -9.54
N LYS A 353 29.73 -9.28 -10.41
CA LYS A 353 28.29 -9.04 -10.44
C LYS A 353 27.59 -10.18 -9.72
N LEU A 354 26.53 -9.86 -8.98
CA LEU A 354 25.66 -10.86 -8.40
C LEU A 354 24.74 -11.40 -9.49
N VAL A 355 24.57 -12.71 -9.54
CA VAL A 355 23.71 -13.39 -10.52
C VAL A 355 22.68 -14.23 -9.78
N TYR A 356 21.41 -14.04 -10.08
CA TYR A 356 20.31 -14.84 -9.56
C TYR A 356 19.73 -15.72 -10.66
N ALA A 357 19.55 -17.00 -10.36
CA ALA A 357 19.02 -17.96 -11.32
C ALA A 357 17.86 -18.75 -10.67
N PRO A 358 16.64 -18.21 -10.66
CA PRO A 358 15.52 -18.83 -9.98
C PRO A 358 15.17 -20.20 -10.59
N THR A 359 14.73 -21.13 -9.75
CA THR A 359 14.33 -22.48 -10.17
C THR A 359 12.82 -22.64 -10.39
N TYR A 360 12.05 -21.56 -10.52
CA TYR A 360 10.60 -21.63 -10.71
C TYR A 360 10.26 -22.38 -12.00
N ARG A 361 9.72 -23.60 -11.87
CA ARG A 361 8.98 -24.25 -12.97
C ARG A 361 7.68 -23.46 -13.16
N SER A 362 7.61 -22.64 -14.20
CA SER A 362 6.32 -22.15 -14.68
C SER A 362 5.47 -23.36 -15.09
N GLN A 363 4.22 -23.42 -14.62
CA GLN A 363 3.30 -24.53 -14.92
C GLN A 363 2.86 -24.55 -16.40
N SER A 364 3.24 -23.55 -17.22
CA SER A 364 2.79 -23.45 -18.62
C SER A 364 3.63 -24.21 -19.64
N SER A 365 4.75 -24.84 -19.27
CA SER A 365 5.62 -25.51 -20.25
C SER A 365 5.69 -27.02 -20.05
N ALA A 366 4.56 -27.70 -20.20
CA ALA A 366 4.53 -29.16 -20.40
C ALA A 366 5.21 -29.63 -21.71
N LEU A 367 5.70 -28.69 -22.54
CA LEU A 367 6.37 -28.94 -23.82
C LEU A 367 7.71 -28.21 -24.02
N ALA A 368 8.26 -27.53 -23.00
CA ALA A 368 9.61 -26.97 -23.15
C ALA A 368 10.63 -28.01 -22.70
N ASP A 369 11.54 -28.33 -23.61
CA ASP A 369 12.76 -29.10 -23.36
C ASP A 369 13.39 -28.75 -22.00
N GLN A 370 13.94 -29.76 -21.35
CA GLN A 370 14.72 -29.53 -20.14
C GLN A 370 15.78 -28.46 -20.41
N ASN A 371 15.82 -27.44 -19.53
CA ASN A 371 17.03 -26.68 -19.19
C ASN A 371 17.17 -25.21 -19.67
N GLU A 372 16.11 -24.41 -19.85
CA GLU A 372 16.30 -22.95 -20.02
C GLU A 372 16.13 -22.18 -18.70
N LYS A 373 17.10 -22.34 -17.79
CA LYS A 373 17.22 -21.53 -16.57
C LYS A 373 17.51 -20.08 -16.97
N LEU A 374 16.68 -19.14 -16.52
CA LEU A 374 16.94 -17.71 -16.72
C LEU A 374 17.94 -17.22 -15.67
N TYR A 375 18.88 -16.38 -16.10
CA TYR A 375 19.89 -15.78 -15.24
C TYR A 375 19.77 -14.26 -15.30
N TYR A 376 19.66 -13.65 -14.13
CA TYR A 376 19.58 -12.21 -13.95
C TYR A 376 20.87 -11.73 -13.27
N ALA A 377 21.52 -10.71 -13.80
CA ALA A 377 22.76 -10.17 -13.26
C ALA A 377 22.56 -8.74 -12.74
N ALA A 378 23.13 -8.43 -11.57
CA ALA A 378 23.09 -7.12 -10.94
C ALA A 378 24.51 -6.69 -10.53
N GLU A 379 24.87 -5.45 -10.85
CA GLU A 379 26.11 -4.84 -10.36
C GLU A 379 25.89 -4.33 -8.93
N ILE A 380 26.69 -4.83 -7.98
CA ILE A 380 26.63 -4.45 -6.57
C ILE A 380 27.89 -3.67 -6.22
N LYS A 381 27.76 -2.62 -5.40
CA LYS A 381 28.88 -1.84 -4.90
C LYS A 381 29.27 -2.35 -3.52
N ILE A 382 30.57 -2.56 -3.34
CA ILE A 382 31.17 -3.13 -2.13
C ILE A 382 32.09 -2.08 -1.50
N ASP A 383 31.92 -1.84 -0.20
CA ASP A 383 32.78 -0.96 0.58
C ASP A 383 32.93 -1.48 2.03
N PHE A 384 33.76 -0.81 2.83
CA PHE A 384 33.88 -1.05 4.27
C PHE A 384 33.29 0.11 5.07
N ASP A 385 32.82 -0.19 6.28
CA ASP A 385 32.20 0.83 7.13
C ASP A 385 33.24 1.80 7.71
N ARG A 386 32.96 3.10 7.62
CA ARG A 386 33.76 4.19 8.17
C ARG A 386 33.02 4.95 9.28
N THR A 387 31.77 4.58 9.53
CA THR A 387 30.79 5.34 10.30
C THR A 387 30.46 4.71 11.65
N LYS A 388 31.04 3.54 11.95
CA LYS A 388 30.72 2.74 13.13
C LYS A 388 29.25 2.32 13.18
N HIS A 389 28.68 2.04 12.03
CA HIS A 389 27.26 1.74 11.84
C HIS A 389 26.80 0.57 12.70
N LEU A 390 27.62 -0.47 12.81
CA LEU A 390 27.37 -1.66 13.63
C LEU A 390 28.23 -1.69 14.90
N SER A 391 28.66 -0.52 15.39
CA SER A 391 29.24 -0.44 16.74
C SER A 391 28.14 -0.60 17.81
N PRO A 392 28.48 -1.11 19.00
CA PRO A 392 27.53 -1.24 20.11
C PRO A 392 26.82 0.08 20.43
N ASP A 393 27.54 1.20 20.39
CA ASP A 393 27.01 2.53 20.69
C ASP A 393 25.97 2.97 19.64
N SER A 394 26.28 2.80 18.35
CA SER A 394 25.34 3.11 17.26
C SER A 394 24.10 2.21 17.30
N ILE A 395 24.27 0.91 17.55
CA ILE A 395 23.16 -0.04 17.69
C ILE A 395 22.27 0.36 18.87
N HIS A 396 22.87 0.68 20.02
CA HIS A 396 22.14 1.12 21.21
C HIS A 396 21.39 2.44 21.00
N ALA A 397 22.03 3.42 20.33
CA ALA A 397 21.39 4.68 19.97
C ALA A 397 20.19 4.47 19.04
N ARG A 398 20.33 3.61 18.01
CA ARG A 398 19.21 3.23 17.12
C ARG A 398 18.09 2.52 17.88
N GLN A 399 18.42 1.59 18.77
CA GLN A 399 17.44 0.90 19.61
C GLN A 399 16.64 1.89 20.48
N ASN A 400 17.32 2.84 21.13
CA ASN A 400 16.66 3.86 21.95
C ASN A 400 15.75 4.75 21.10
N LYS A 401 16.21 5.17 19.91
CA LYS A 401 15.40 5.96 19.00
C LYS A 401 14.18 5.19 18.51
N ARG A 402 14.34 3.91 18.17
CA ARG A 402 13.26 3.02 17.76
C ARG A 402 12.21 2.86 18.86
N ASN A 403 12.65 2.57 20.09
CA ASN A 403 11.76 2.48 21.26
C ASN A 403 10.97 3.79 21.46
N GLN A 404 11.62 4.94 21.31
CA GLN A 404 10.95 6.24 21.40
C GLN A 404 9.89 6.43 20.31
N LEU A 405 10.17 6.05 19.06
CA LEU A 405 9.22 6.11 17.96
C LEU A 405 8.01 5.20 18.19
N LEU A 406 8.23 3.98 18.69
CA LEU A 406 7.16 3.04 19.02
C LEU A 406 6.23 3.60 20.11
N ILE A 407 6.78 4.20 21.18
CA ILE A 407 5.99 4.84 22.24
C ILE A 407 5.11 5.96 21.68
N VAL A 408 5.66 6.80 20.80
CA VAL A 408 4.92 7.91 20.18
C VAL A 408 3.84 7.39 19.24
N ALA A 409 4.13 6.37 18.43
CA ALA A 409 3.17 5.75 17.53
C ALA A 409 2.01 5.11 18.30
N GLU A 410 2.30 4.38 19.37
CA GLU A 410 1.28 3.75 20.22
C GLU A 410 0.36 4.80 20.87
N ARG A 411 0.94 5.90 21.38
CA ARG A 411 0.13 7.01 21.92
C ARG A 411 -0.82 7.57 20.88
N ARG A 412 -0.34 7.83 19.65
CA ARG A 412 -1.17 8.33 18.55
C ARG A 412 -2.28 7.34 18.17
N ARG A 413 -1.99 6.03 18.17
CA ARG A 413 -2.98 4.98 17.90
C ARG A 413 -4.06 4.93 18.98
N VAL A 414 -3.69 5.01 20.26
CA VAL A 414 -4.65 5.07 21.38
C VAL A 414 -5.50 6.33 21.30
N GLU A 415 -4.89 7.50 21.10
CA GLU A 415 -5.62 8.77 20.93
C GLU A 415 -6.60 8.68 19.75
N ALA A 416 -6.18 8.16 18.60
CA ALA A 416 -7.05 7.97 17.43
C ALA A 416 -8.22 7.01 17.73
N ARG A 417 -7.98 5.92 18.47
CA ARG A 417 -9.03 4.98 18.91
C ARG A 417 -10.05 5.67 19.82
N THR A 418 -9.60 6.45 20.80
CA THR A 418 -10.50 7.17 21.72
C THR A 418 -11.33 8.24 20.99
N ILE A 419 -10.73 8.96 20.05
CA ILE A 419 -11.44 9.95 19.23
C ILE A 419 -12.49 9.25 18.36
N ALA A 420 -12.13 8.15 17.70
CA ALA A 420 -13.06 7.39 16.86
C ALA A 420 -14.21 6.77 17.67
N GLU A 421 -13.96 6.32 18.91
CA GLU A 421 -14.99 5.80 19.81
C GLU A 421 -15.95 6.91 20.27
N ALA A 422 -15.42 8.06 20.68
CA ALA A 422 -16.24 9.22 21.05
C ALA A 422 -17.08 9.74 19.87
N GLU A 423 -16.54 9.73 18.65
CA GLU A 423 -17.28 10.09 17.43
C GLU A 423 -18.41 9.09 17.15
N ARG A 424 -18.15 7.78 17.28
CA ARG A 424 -19.16 6.73 17.13
C ARG A 424 -20.27 6.85 18.18
N GLU A 425 -19.93 7.13 19.44
CA GLU A 425 -20.92 7.34 20.50
C GLU A 425 -21.77 8.60 20.24
N ARG A 426 -21.15 9.69 19.82
CA ARG A 426 -21.85 10.93 19.46
C ARG A 426 -22.84 10.72 18.30
N LEU A 427 -22.45 9.93 17.29
CA LEU A 427 -23.34 9.58 16.19
C LEU A 427 -24.53 8.74 16.66
N ARG A 428 -24.33 7.76 17.55
CA ARG A 428 -25.42 6.96 18.14
C ARG A 428 -26.40 7.82 18.94
N LEU A 429 -25.90 8.74 19.75
CA LEU A 429 -26.74 9.67 20.53
C LEU A 429 -27.57 10.58 19.61
N LEU A 430 -26.97 11.06 18.51
CA LEU A 430 -27.70 11.86 17.52
C LEU A 430 -28.83 11.05 16.89
N GLU A 431 -28.54 9.82 16.42
CA GLU A 431 -29.54 8.91 15.84
C GLU A 431 -30.69 8.59 16.81
N ASP A 432 -30.37 8.30 18.08
CA ASP A 432 -31.38 8.07 19.12
C ASP A 432 -32.21 9.31 19.41
N SER A 433 -31.60 10.51 19.38
CA SER A 433 -32.31 11.78 19.59
C SER A 433 -33.27 12.08 18.43
N GLU A 434 -32.88 11.75 17.21
CA GLU A 434 -33.72 11.88 16.01
C GLU A 434 -34.88 10.89 16.06
N ARG A 435 -34.62 9.63 16.40
CA ARG A 435 -35.68 8.61 16.56
C ARG A 435 -36.72 9.04 17.60
N LYS A 436 -36.29 9.52 18.77
CA LYS A 436 -37.19 10.04 19.82
C LYS A 436 -37.92 11.32 19.40
N ALA A 437 -37.31 12.17 18.58
CA ALA A 437 -37.97 13.36 18.06
C ALA A 437 -39.08 13.01 17.06
N VAL A 438 -38.83 12.01 16.19
CA VAL A 438 -39.85 11.46 15.28
C VAL A 438 -41.01 10.83 16.06
N GLU A 439 -40.73 9.97 17.03
CA GLU A 439 -41.75 9.34 17.88
C GLU A 439 -42.59 10.37 18.65
N ARG A 440 -41.96 11.42 19.20
CA ARG A 440 -42.68 12.52 19.85
C ARG A 440 -43.59 13.28 18.88
N ARG A 441 -43.12 13.56 17.66
CA ARG A 441 -43.94 14.23 16.63
C ARG A 441 -45.14 13.38 16.23
N GLU A 442 -44.98 12.06 16.10
CA GLU A 442 -46.07 11.14 15.80
C GLU A 442 -47.08 11.04 16.96
N ALA A 443 -46.61 10.93 18.20
CA ALA A 443 -47.47 10.91 19.38
C ALA A 443 -48.26 12.21 19.56
N GLU A 444 -47.63 13.37 19.32
CA GLU A 444 -48.30 14.67 19.34
C GLU A 444 -49.37 14.77 18.25
N ALA A 445 -49.08 14.27 17.04
CA ALA A 445 -50.06 14.22 15.95
C ALA A 445 -51.28 13.35 16.31
N LEU A 446 -51.05 12.16 16.89
CA LEU A 446 -52.11 11.27 17.35
C LEU A 446 -52.94 11.90 18.49
N ALA A 447 -52.29 12.55 19.45
CA ALA A 447 -52.97 13.24 20.55
C ALA A 447 -53.82 14.42 20.04
N ALA A 448 -53.29 15.21 19.10
CA ALA A 448 -54.03 16.30 18.47
C ALA A 448 -55.25 15.79 17.67
N GLU A 449 -55.12 14.65 16.98
CA GLU A 449 -56.25 14.02 16.30
C GLU A 449 -57.31 13.52 17.30
N ALA A 450 -56.90 12.83 18.36
CA ALA A 450 -57.79 12.36 19.43
C ALA A 450 -58.53 13.53 20.11
N GLU A 451 -57.84 14.64 20.37
CA GLU A 451 -58.46 15.86 20.92
C GLU A 451 -59.51 16.44 19.96
N ARG A 452 -59.22 16.46 18.64
CA ARG A 452 -60.20 16.89 17.63
C ARG A 452 -61.43 15.98 17.58
N ILE A 453 -61.27 14.68 17.79
CA ILE A 453 -62.38 13.71 17.84
C ILE A 453 -63.18 13.91 19.14
N ALA A 454 -62.53 13.99 20.29
CA ALA A 454 -63.18 14.22 21.59
C ALA A 454 -63.97 15.53 21.61
N LYS A 455 -63.41 16.62 21.05
CA LYS A 455 -64.13 17.90 20.89
C LYS A 455 -65.37 17.78 20.01
N ARG A 456 -65.33 16.97 18.94
CA ARG A 456 -66.53 16.70 18.11
C ARG A 456 -67.56 15.89 18.89
N ALA A 457 -67.15 14.83 19.57
CA ALA A 457 -68.02 14.00 20.39
C ALA A 457 -68.69 14.79 21.53
N ALA A 458 -67.94 15.62 22.26
CA ALA A 458 -68.47 16.46 23.32
C ALA A 458 -69.49 17.51 22.82
N ARG A 459 -69.28 18.07 21.63
CA ARG A 459 -70.27 18.96 20.99
C ARG A 459 -71.54 18.21 20.62
N GLU A 460 -71.44 16.97 20.15
CA GLU A 460 -72.61 16.13 19.86
C GLU A 460 -73.35 15.72 21.13
N GLU A 461 -72.63 15.36 22.19
CA GLU A 461 -73.19 14.99 23.49
C GLU A 461 -73.90 16.17 24.16
N SER A 462 -73.29 17.36 24.15
CA SER A 462 -73.92 18.59 24.64
C SER A 462 -75.24 18.89 23.92
N LYS A 463 -75.28 18.72 22.58
CA LYS A 463 -76.53 18.85 21.81
C LYS A 463 -77.58 17.81 22.22
N ARG A 464 -77.17 16.54 22.42
CA ARG A 464 -78.07 15.48 22.90
C ARG A 464 -78.63 15.79 24.29
N GLN A 465 -77.78 16.25 25.21
CA GLN A 465 -78.19 16.57 26.58
C GLN A 465 -79.18 17.75 26.62
N ILE A 466 -78.91 18.81 25.85
CA ILE A 466 -79.84 19.94 25.70
C ILE A 466 -81.20 19.49 25.15
N ALA A 467 -81.21 18.56 24.19
CA ALA A 467 -82.46 18.00 23.64
C ALA A 467 -83.23 17.17 24.68
N ILE A 468 -82.53 16.35 25.47
CA ILE A 468 -83.13 15.55 26.56
C ILE A 468 -83.73 16.48 27.61
N ASP A 469 -83.01 17.50 28.06
CA ASP A 469 -83.50 18.43 29.09
C ASP A 469 -84.66 19.29 28.58
N ARG A 470 -84.69 19.62 27.29
CA ARG A 470 -85.85 20.26 26.65
C ARG A 470 -87.07 19.33 26.66
N CYS A 471 -86.88 18.04 26.34
CA CYS A 471 -87.95 17.05 26.38
C CYS A 471 -88.51 16.85 27.80
N LYS A 472 -87.63 16.76 28.81
CA LYS A 472 -88.02 16.67 30.23
C LYS A 472 -88.85 17.87 30.67
N ARG A 473 -88.40 19.10 30.37
CA ARG A 473 -89.16 20.33 30.70
C ARG A 473 -90.56 20.34 30.09
N ILE A 474 -90.68 19.99 28.80
CA ILE A 474 -92.00 19.87 28.14
C ILE A 474 -92.88 18.83 28.86
N LYS A 475 -92.32 17.69 29.24
CA LYS A 475 -93.05 16.62 29.93
C LYS A 475 -93.50 17.04 31.34
N GLU A 476 -92.67 17.75 32.08
CA GLU A 476 -92.99 18.29 33.41
C GLU A 476 -94.08 19.35 33.35
N GLU A 477 -94.04 20.26 32.36
CA GLU A 477 -95.12 21.24 32.14
C GLU A 477 -96.46 20.56 31.86
N LEU A 478 -96.46 19.50 31.01
CA LEU A 478 -97.65 18.72 30.73
C LEU A 478 -98.18 18.01 31.99
N LEU A 479 -97.28 17.46 32.82
CA LEU A 479 -97.64 16.81 34.08
C LEU A 479 -98.23 17.82 35.08
N LYS A 480 -97.62 18.99 35.22
CA LYS A 480 -98.11 20.06 36.11
C LYS A 480 -99.50 20.55 35.70
N LYS A 481 -99.75 20.71 34.39
CA LYS A 481 -101.09 21.02 33.86
C LYS A 481 -102.09 19.91 34.20
N LYS A 482 -101.69 18.63 34.12
CA LYS A 482 -102.54 17.50 34.49
C LYS A 482 -102.89 17.51 35.98
N ILE A 483 -101.91 17.73 36.85
CA ILE A 483 -102.12 17.83 38.32
C ILE A 483 -103.07 18.98 38.63
N SER A 484 -102.88 20.16 38.05
CA SER A 484 -103.77 21.31 38.26
C SER A 484 -105.21 21.04 37.80
N LEU A 485 -105.39 20.34 36.68
CA LEU A 485 -106.72 19.90 36.22
C LEU A 485 -107.35 18.88 37.20
N GLU A 486 -106.57 17.96 37.74
CA GLU A 486 -107.04 16.98 38.73
C GLU A 486 -107.39 17.64 40.08
N GLU A 487 -106.58 18.59 40.55
CA GLU A 487 -106.87 19.40 41.74
C GLU A 487 -108.13 20.24 41.57
N TYR A 488 -108.29 20.88 40.40
CA TYR A 488 -109.52 21.62 40.09
C TYR A 488 -110.75 20.71 40.12
N ARG A 489 -110.67 19.52 39.50
CA ARG A 489 -111.73 18.50 39.57
C ARG A 489 -112.02 18.08 41.00
N ARG A 490 -110.99 17.89 41.83
CA ARG A 490 -111.13 17.54 43.26
C ARG A 490 -111.83 18.64 44.05
N ILE A 491 -111.44 19.90 43.86
CA ILE A 491 -112.07 21.05 44.53
C ILE A 491 -113.54 21.18 44.14
N VAL A 492 -113.85 21.03 42.85
CA VAL A 492 -115.24 21.06 42.36
C VAL A 492 -116.06 19.93 42.99
N ALA A 493 -115.49 18.73 43.12
CA ALA A 493 -116.16 17.61 43.79
C ALA A 493 -116.42 17.90 45.29
N ILE A 494 -115.44 18.45 46.01
CA ILE A 494 -115.60 18.83 47.43
C ILE A 494 -116.70 19.87 47.59
N ARG A 495 -116.69 20.95 46.79
CA ARG A 495 -117.72 22.00 46.83
C ARG A 495 -119.12 21.46 46.53
N LYS A 496 -119.25 20.48 45.62
CA LYS A 496 -120.53 19.81 45.36
C LYS A 496 -121.03 19.07 46.60
N VAL A 497 -120.15 18.34 47.30
CA VAL A 497 -120.50 17.62 48.54
C VAL A 497 -120.86 18.59 49.67
N GLU A 498 -120.10 19.66 49.84
CA GLU A 498 -120.39 20.70 50.83
C GLU A 498 -121.71 21.42 50.54
N GLY A 499 -121.97 21.74 49.27
CA GLY A 499 -123.23 22.31 48.83
C GLY A 499 -124.42 21.40 49.12
N ILE A 500 -124.29 20.10 48.87
CA ILE A 500 -125.30 19.11 49.27
C ILE A 500 -125.51 19.15 50.79
N ARG A 501 -124.43 19.11 51.59
CA ARG A 501 -124.52 19.09 53.06
C ARG A 501 -125.18 20.34 53.64
N LEU A 502 -124.88 21.51 53.08
CA LEU A 502 -125.47 22.78 53.49
C LEU A 502 -126.98 22.82 53.17
N MET A 503 -127.37 22.35 51.98
CA MET A 503 -128.77 22.19 51.60
C MET A 503 -129.52 21.22 52.52
N THR A 504 -128.91 20.08 52.85
CA THR A 504 -129.48 19.12 53.81
C THR A 504 -129.69 19.74 55.19
N PHE A 505 -128.72 20.52 55.68
CA PHE A 505 -128.82 21.19 56.97
C PHE A 505 -129.91 22.26 57.00
N LEU A 506 -130.01 23.11 55.95
CA LEU A 506 -131.04 24.13 55.86
C LEU A 506 -132.45 23.51 55.79
N LEU A 507 -132.62 22.43 55.03
CA LEU A 507 -133.88 21.69 54.96
C LEU A 507 -134.28 21.10 56.34
N ALA A 508 -133.32 20.55 57.08
CA ALA A 508 -133.57 20.04 58.44
C ALA A 508 -133.98 21.17 59.41
N LYS A 509 -133.36 22.35 59.31
CA LYS A 509 -133.68 23.52 60.15
C LYS A 509 -135.08 24.09 59.86
N ILE A 510 -135.47 24.14 58.58
CA ILE A 510 -136.84 24.53 58.17
C ILE A 510 -137.87 23.53 58.74
N GLN A 511 -137.59 22.23 58.68
CA GLN A 511 -138.46 21.20 59.27
C GLN A 511 -138.59 21.28 60.79
N SER A 512 -137.56 21.77 61.50
CA SER A 512 -137.61 21.98 62.96
C SER A 512 -138.42 23.23 63.30
N SER A 513 -138.23 24.33 62.57
CA SER A 513 -138.96 25.59 62.79
C SER A 513 -140.47 25.48 62.51
N LEU A 514 -140.89 24.52 61.68
CA LEU A 514 -142.30 24.20 61.45
C LEU A 514 -142.94 23.37 62.58
N ARG A 515 -142.14 22.75 63.45
CA ARG A 515 -142.62 21.89 64.56
C ARG A 515 -142.91 22.69 65.84
N ASP A 516 -142.18 23.78 66.07
CA ASP A 516 -142.31 24.60 67.30
C ASP A 516 -143.50 25.58 67.27
N PHE A 517 -144.17 25.76 66.13
CA PHE A 517 -145.32 26.68 65.99
C PHE A 517 -146.66 26.11 66.51
N LYS A 518 -146.70 24.88 67.06
CA LYS A 518 -147.94 24.15 67.38
C LYS A 518 -148.32 24.05 68.87
N TRP A 519 -147.62 24.71 69.81
CA TRP A 519 -147.79 24.46 71.27
C TRP A 519 -148.07 25.67 72.18
N VAL A 520 -148.46 26.86 71.69
CA VAL A 520 -148.84 28.01 72.56
C VAL A 520 -150.30 28.46 72.35
N SER A 521 -151.24 27.52 72.32
CA SER A 521 -152.67 27.83 72.42
C SER A 521 -153.39 26.82 73.31
N ASN A 522 -153.35 27.07 74.61
CA ASN A 522 -154.49 27.00 75.54
C ASN A 522 -154.11 27.58 76.90
#